data_AF-A0A2V7BZV1-F1
#
_entry.id   AF-A0A2V7BZV1-F1
#
_cell.length_a   1.000
_cell.length_b   1.000
_cell.length_c   1.000
_cell.angle_alpha   90.00
_cell.angle_beta   90.00
_cell.angle_gamma   90.00
#
_symmetry.space_group_name_H-M   'P 1'
#
loop_
_entity.id
_entity.type
_entity.pdbx_description
1 polymer ?
#
loop_
_entity_poly.entity_id
_entity_poly.type
_entity_poly.pdbx_seq_one_letter_code
_entity_poly.pdbx_strand_id
1 'polypeptide(L)'
;MHGTVRERTGKEIEMRQFVTIRGVIGVLGIASVVLVGSFAMADITPPPPPFSGKCDFLTGGGFIYPNGVDKGNFGVGGGCKKGSGTDSIPYWGHLEYHDHGIDLNVHVIDITAYFPEGDTGTDPKTHQPTGTRWVCGTARSNLYGDVDFAVRASDAGEPGTADEFDIQLTQNGVIVYSTFDFSGGTHHQLGGGTGGGGNIQLHDPNPSTTGEFGGSCPAAI
;
A
#
# COMPACT_ATOMS: atom_id res chain seq x y z
N MET A 1 14.64 1.93 77.69
CA MET A 1 13.38 2.54 77.22
C MET A 1 13.09 1.96 75.85
N HIS A 2 12.03 1.15 75.77
CA HIS A 2 11.54 0.50 74.55
C HIS A 2 10.81 1.52 73.67
N GLY A 3 11.04 1.49 72.36
CA GLY A 3 10.23 2.15 71.33
C GLY A 3 9.84 1.12 70.27
N THR A 4 8.55 1.00 69.99
CA THR A 4 7.92 -0.04 69.16
C THR A 4 7.33 0.59 67.89
N VAL A 5 7.43 -0.08 66.74
CA VAL A 5 6.51 0.09 65.59
C VAL A 5 6.29 -1.31 65.00
N ARG A 6 5.25 -2.04 65.42
CA ARG A 6 3.85 -2.12 64.91
C ARG A 6 3.74 -2.59 63.45
N GLU A 7 3.54 -3.89 63.31
CA GLU A 7 2.82 -4.55 62.21
C GLU A 7 1.41 -4.88 62.73
N ARG A 8 0.34 -4.57 61.99
CA ARG A 8 -1.01 -5.09 62.29
C ARG A 8 -1.79 -5.38 61.01
N THR A 9 -1.89 -6.68 60.77
CA THR A 9 -2.89 -7.37 59.95
C THR A 9 -4.22 -7.47 60.72
N GLY A 10 -5.35 -7.41 60.01
CA GLY A 10 -6.55 -8.21 60.35
C GLY A 10 -7.68 -7.58 61.18
N LYS A 11 -8.72 -7.12 60.46
CA LYS A 11 -10.13 -7.60 60.42
C LYS A 11 -11.10 -7.47 61.64
N GLU A 12 -12.38 -7.32 61.26
CA GLU A 12 -13.69 -7.40 61.98
C GLU A 12 -14.21 -6.09 62.61
N ILE A 13 -15.08 -5.32 61.94
CA ILE A 13 -16.56 -5.44 61.75
C ILE A 13 -17.33 -5.54 63.07
N GLU A 14 -17.97 -4.43 63.49
CA GLU A 14 -19.24 -4.50 64.22
C GLU A 14 -20.32 -3.73 63.46
N MET A 15 -21.44 -4.42 63.26
CA MET A 15 -22.57 -4.08 62.40
C MET A 15 -23.78 -3.81 63.30
N ARG A 16 -24.35 -2.60 63.26
CA ARG A 16 -25.72 -2.29 63.72
C ARG A 16 -26.23 -1.20 62.77
N GLN A 17 -27.30 -1.38 62.02
CA GLN A 17 -28.64 -1.63 62.52
C GLN A 17 -29.52 -2.16 61.36
N PHE A 18 -30.40 -3.10 61.71
CA PHE A 18 -31.38 -3.73 60.82
C PHE A 18 -32.37 -2.71 60.24
N VAL A 19 -32.53 -2.71 58.91
CA VAL A 19 -33.78 -2.36 58.26
C VAL A 19 -34.19 -3.52 57.36
N THR A 20 -35.37 -4.06 57.65
CA THR A 20 -35.88 -5.31 57.13
C THR A 20 -36.73 -5.05 55.89
N ILE A 21 -36.31 -5.66 54.77
CA ILE A 21 -37.11 -6.21 53.66
C ILE A 21 -37.86 -5.21 52.74
N ARG A 22 -37.49 -5.23 51.46
CA ARG A 22 -38.37 -5.65 50.34
C ARG A 22 -37.51 -5.93 49.11
N GLY A 23 -37.57 -7.19 48.65
CA GLY A 23 -36.77 -7.69 47.54
C GLY A 23 -37.11 -7.01 46.22
N VAL A 24 -36.07 -6.68 45.46
CA VAL A 24 -36.15 -6.49 44.02
C VAL A 24 -34.99 -7.28 43.43
N ILE A 25 -35.28 -8.46 42.88
CA ILE A 25 -34.33 -9.17 42.01
C ILE A 25 -34.29 -8.38 40.71
N GLY A 26 -33.42 -7.38 40.65
CA GLY A 26 -33.06 -6.72 39.41
C GLY A 26 -32.00 -7.56 38.71
N VAL A 27 -32.37 -8.24 37.64
CA VAL A 27 -31.41 -8.85 36.72
C VAL A 27 -30.58 -7.71 36.13
N LEU A 28 -29.35 -7.54 36.60
CA LEU A 28 -28.35 -6.71 35.94
C LEU A 28 -27.90 -7.44 34.66
N GLY A 29 -28.58 -7.15 33.57
CA GLY A 29 -28.09 -7.45 32.24
C GLY A 29 -26.87 -6.56 31.97
N ILE A 30 -25.67 -7.15 32.04
CA ILE A 30 -24.46 -6.52 31.52
C ILE A 30 -24.58 -6.47 29.99
N ALA A 31 -24.97 -5.31 29.46
CA ALA A 31 -24.85 -5.04 28.04
C ALA A 31 -23.37 -4.75 27.75
N SER A 32 -22.65 -5.76 27.27
CA SER A 32 -21.32 -5.58 26.68
C SER A 32 -21.50 -4.80 25.37
N VAL A 33 -21.29 -3.48 25.39
CA VAL A 33 -21.16 -2.69 24.17
C VAL A 33 -19.80 -3.03 23.57
N VAL A 34 -19.78 -3.97 22.62
CA VAL A 34 -18.62 -4.18 21.75
C VAL A 34 -18.66 -3.08 20.70
N LEU A 35 -17.89 -2.02 20.94
CA LEU A 35 -17.53 -1.07 19.89
C LEU A 35 -16.60 -1.80 18.92
N VAL A 36 -17.18 -2.47 17.92
CA VAL A 36 -16.46 -2.81 16.70
C VAL A 36 -16.23 -1.50 15.98
N GLY A 37 -15.16 -0.79 16.37
CA GLY A 37 -14.68 0.38 15.66
C GLY A 37 -14.12 -0.10 14.34
N SER A 38 -14.96 -0.12 13.30
CA SER A 38 -14.47 -0.13 11.92
C SER A 38 -13.70 1.17 11.75
N PHE A 39 -12.37 1.09 11.69
CA PHE A 39 -11.58 2.15 11.10
C PHE A 39 -12.00 2.18 9.63
N ALA A 40 -12.85 3.14 9.27
CA ALA A 40 -13.03 3.49 7.89
C ALA A 40 -11.72 4.13 7.45
N MET A 41 -10.83 3.34 6.85
CA MET A 41 -9.82 3.90 5.97
C MET A 41 -10.62 4.51 4.81
N ALA A 42 -10.79 5.82 4.83
CA ALA A 42 -11.15 6.52 3.61
C ALA A 42 -9.98 6.28 2.66
N ASP A 43 -10.22 5.52 1.60
CA ASP A 43 -9.34 5.48 0.44
C ASP A 43 -9.23 6.94 -0.04
N ILE A 44 -8.09 7.59 0.25
CA ILE A 44 -7.88 9.00 -0.06
C ILE A 44 -7.40 9.17 -1.51
N THR A 45 -7.48 8.12 -2.33
CA THR A 45 -7.30 8.31 -3.76
C THR A 45 -8.57 8.98 -4.31
N PRO A 46 -8.51 10.24 -4.84
CA PRO A 46 -9.64 10.79 -5.56
C PRO A 46 -10.03 9.78 -6.66
N PRO A 47 -11.34 9.53 -6.88
CA PRO A 47 -11.74 8.62 -7.96
C PRO A 47 -11.07 9.10 -9.25
N PRO A 48 -10.38 8.20 -9.98
CA PRO A 48 -9.64 8.60 -11.16
C PRO A 48 -10.57 9.35 -12.11
N PRO A 49 -10.09 10.43 -12.76
CA PRO A 49 -10.92 11.18 -13.71
C PRO A 49 -11.54 10.20 -14.72
N PRO A 50 -12.79 10.43 -15.16
CA PRO A 50 -13.47 9.53 -16.09
C PRO A 50 -12.66 9.44 -17.39
N PHE A 51 -11.90 8.36 -17.53
CA PHE A 51 -11.13 8.08 -18.73
C PHE A 51 -12.09 7.54 -19.78
N SER A 52 -12.31 8.30 -20.86
CA SER A 52 -13.17 7.90 -21.97
C SER A 52 -12.50 6.89 -22.92
N GLY A 53 -11.36 6.33 -22.54
CA GLY A 53 -10.58 5.39 -23.32
C GLY A 53 -10.62 3.97 -22.75
N LYS A 54 -10.20 3.01 -23.58
CA LYS A 54 -9.93 1.64 -23.12
C LYS A 54 -8.75 1.67 -22.15
N CYS A 55 -8.75 0.84 -21.12
CA CYS A 55 -7.60 0.74 -20.23
C CYS A 55 -6.32 0.28 -20.98
N ASP A 56 -5.17 0.65 -20.46
CA ASP A 56 -3.84 0.38 -21.03
C ASP A 56 -3.05 -0.65 -20.22
N PHE A 57 -1.76 -0.74 -20.52
CA PHE A 57 -0.79 -1.49 -19.74
C PHE A 57 0.57 -0.78 -19.74
N LEU A 58 1.33 -1.02 -18.68
CA LEU A 58 2.66 -0.49 -18.46
C LEU A 58 3.62 -1.65 -18.23
N THR A 59 4.84 -1.50 -18.75
CA THR A 59 5.95 -2.43 -18.52
C THR A 59 7.21 -1.64 -18.25
N GLY A 60 8.09 -2.16 -17.41
CA GLY A 60 9.38 -1.52 -17.20
C GLY A 60 10.35 -2.37 -16.41
N GLY A 61 11.58 -1.91 -16.36
CA GLY A 61 12.62 -2.55 -15.58
C GLY A 61 13.85 -1.67 -15.47
N GLY A 62 14.65 -1.91 -14.43
CA GLY A 62 15.79 -1.07 -14.16
C GLY A 62 16.31 -1.20 -12.74
N PHE A 63 16.87 -0.09 -12.27
CA PHE A 63 17.26 0.10 -10.89
C PHE A 63 17.14 1.56 -10.48
N ILE A 64 16.84 1.76 -9.20
CA ILE A 64 16.94 3.02 -8.47
C ILE A 64 18.02 2.91 -7.40
N TYR A 65 18.26 3.99 -6.67
CA TYR A 65 19.09 4.01 -5.46
C TYR A 65 18.24 4.38 -4.24
N PRO A 66 17.53 3.43 -3.60
CA PRO A 66 16.54 3.71 -2.55
C PRO A 66 17.12 4.48 -1.35
N ASN A 67 18.39 4.26 -1.05
CA ASN A 67 19.13 4.91 0.04
C ASN A 67 20.23 5.85 -0.48
N GLY A 68 20.24 6.14 -1.78
CA GLY A 68 21.26 6.95 -2.47
C GLY A 68 22.60 6.25 -2.75
N VAL A 69 22.79 4.99 -2.35
CA VAL A 69 24.08 4.28 -2.51
C VAL A 69 23.95 2.87 -3.08
N ASP A 70 23.03 2.06 -2.56
CA ASP A 70 22.81 0.68 -2.97
C ASP A 70 21.69 0.61 -4.00
N LYS A 71 21.77 -0.36 -4.91
CA LYS A 71 20.78 -0.51 -5.97
C LYS A 71 19.51 -1.17 -5.45
N GLY A 72 18.37 -0.68 -5.92
CA GLY A 72 17.09 -1.38 -5.89
C GLY A 72 16.73 -1.78 -7.32
N ASN A 73 16.97 -3.04 -7.71
CA ASN A 73 16.62 -3.55 -9.03
C ASN A 73 15.13 -3.89 -9.09
N PHE A 74 14.49 -3.66 -10.24
CA PHE A 74 13.09 -4.01 -10.42
C PHE A 74 12.77 -4.47 -11.84
N GLY A 75 11.70 -5.25 -11.93
CA GLY A 75 10.92 -5.49 -13.13
C GLY A 75 9.45 -5.35 -12.78
N VAL A 76 8.71 -4.53 -13.54
CA VAL A 76 7.30 -4.26 -13.27
C VAL A 76 6.47 -4.37 -14.54
N GLY A 77 5.29 -4.95 -14.40
CA GLY A 77 4.24 -4.91 -15.39
C GLY A 77 2.89 -4.77 -14.71
N GLY A 78 1.98 -4.04 -15.33
CA GLY A 78 0.63 -3.89 -14.83
C GLY A 78 -0.30 -3.46 -15.95
N GLY A 79 -1.53 -3.95 -15.94
CA GLY A 79 -2.49 -3.54 -16.95
C GLY A 79 -3.84 -4.19 -16.80
N CYS A 80 -4.79 -3.66 -17.54
CA CYS A 80 -6.09 -4.30 -17.64
C CYS A 80 -6.03 -5.56 -18.49
N LYS A 81 -6.85 -6.54 -18.10
CA LYS A 81 -7.33 -7.60 -18.99
C LYS A 81 -8.71 -7.22 -19.51
N LYS A 82 -9.14 -7.83 -20.61
CA LYS A 82 -10.52 -7.76 -21.09
C LYS A 82 -11.48 -8.11 -19.94
N GLY A 83 -12.35 -7.17 -19.57
CA GLY A 83 -13.32 -7.29 -18.48
C GLY A 83 -12.75 -7.14 -17.05
N SER A 84 -11.47 -6.83 -16.90
CA SER A 84 -10.97 -6.39 -15.57
C SER A 84 -11.65 -5.10 -15.14
N GLY A 85 -11.82 -4.89 -13.84
CA GLY A 85 -12.56 -3.74 -13.28
C GLY A 85 -14.09 -3.87 -13.28
N THR A 86 -14.69 -4.66 -14.20
CA THR A 86 -16.15 -4.83 -14.31
C THR A 86 -16.63 -6.25 -14.06
N ASP A 87 -15.86 -7.26 -14.48
CA ASP A 87 -16.34 -8.66 -14.56
C ASP A 87 -15.69 -9.56 -13.50
N SER A 88 -15.13 -8.98 -12.42
CA SER A 88 -14.30 -9.70 -11.43
C SER A 88 -13.11 -10.45 -12.05
N ILE A 89 -12.71 -10.07 -13.27
CA ILE A 89 -11.50 -10.60 -13.92
C ILE A 89 -10.31 -9.86 -13.30
N PRO A 90 -9.29 -10.59 -12.79
CA PRO A 90 -8.14 -9.94 -12.17
C PRO A 90 -7.35 -9.15 -13.21
N TYR A 91 -6.65 -8.13 -12.74
CA TYR A 91 -5.68 -7.41 -13.55
C TYR A 91 -4.55 -8.35 -14.02
N TRP A 92 -3.76 -7.91 -14.99
CA TRP A 92 -2.50 -8.57 -15.32
C TRP A 92 -1.35 -7.76 -14.75
N GLY A 93 -0.25 -8.44 -14.44
CA GLY A 93 0.99 -7.76 -14.13
C GLY A 93 2.04 -8.70 -13.58
N HIS A 94 3.13 -8.11 -13.16
CA HIS A 94 4.30 -8.75 -12.61
C HIS A 94 5.07 -7.75 -11.75
N LEU A 95 5.72 -8.24 -10.70
CA LEU A 95 6.68 -7.48 -9.93
C LEU A 95 7.79 -8.41 -9.44
N GLU A 96 9.03 -8.03 -9.72
CA GLU A 96 10.22 -8.42 -8.95
C GLU A 96 10.88 -7.15 -8.45
N TYR A 97 11.32 -7.16 -7.19
CA TYR A 97 12.13 -6.10 -6.63
C TYR A 97 13.23 -6.67 -5.74
N HIS A 98 14.46 -6.15 -5.88
CA HIS A 98 15.61 -6.51 -5.05
C HIS A 98 16.37 -5.27 -4.59
N ASP A 99 16.24 -4.90 -3.32
CA ASP A 99 17.08 -3.89 -2.67
C ASP A 99 18.34 -4.55 -2.10
N HIS A 100 19.48 -4.24 -2.70
CA HIS A 100 20.78 -4.79 -2.33
C HIS A 100 21.34 -4.23 -1.01
N GLY A 101 20.88 -3.07 -0.55
CA GLY A 101 21.38 -2.43 0.67
C GLY A 101 20.90 -3.13 1.94
N ILE A 102 19.71 -3.76 1.86
CA ILE A 102 19.13 -4.54 2.96
C ILE A 102 18.87 -6.01 2.60
N ASP A 103 19.29 -6.43 1.40
CA ASP A 103 19.03 -7.74 0.81
C ASP A 103 17.53 -8.13 0.81
N LEU A 104 16.66 -7.16 0.54
CA LEU A 104 15.21 -7.37 0.44
C LEU A 104 14.86 -7.87 -0.96
N ASN A 105 14.20 -9.01 -1.05
CA ASN A 105 13.64 -9.58 -2.28
C ASN A 105 12.11 -9.59 -2.17
N VAL A 106 11.42 -9.16 -3.22
CA VAL A 106 9.96 -9.11 -3.29
C VAL A 106 9.51 -9.74 -4.61
N HIS A 107 8.65 -10.75 -4.51
CA HIS A 107 8.10 -11.48 -5.63
C HIS A 107 6.57 -11.38 -5.61
N VAL A 108 5.97 -10.94 -6.71
CA VAL A 108 4.51 -10.84 -6.86
C VAL A 108 3.80 -12.17 -6.57
N ILE A 109 2.62 -12.08 -5.96
CA ILE A 109 1.66 -13.19 -5.83
C ILE A 109 0.44 -12.91 -6.70
N ASP A 110 -0.14 -11.71 -6.58
CA ASP A 110 -1.32 -11.30 -7.36
C ASP A 110 -1.35 -9.79 -7.59
N ILE A 111 -2.04 -9.35 -8.65
CA ILE A 111 -2.27 -7.93 -8.96
C ILE A 111 -3.71 -7.58 -8.63
N THR A 112 -3.89 -6.68 -7.66
CA THR A 112 -5.19 -6.30 -7.12
C THR A 112 -5.70 -4.97 -7.64
N ALA A 113 -4.82 -4.12 -8.19
CA ALA A 113 -5.21 -2.84 -8.76
C ALA A 113 -4.29 -2.37 -9.89
N TYR A 114 -4.89 -1.62 -10.82
CA TYR A 114 -4.19 -0.87 -11.84
C TYR A 114 -4.97 0.40 -12.17
N PHE A 115 -4.37 1.58 -12.00
CA PHE A 115 -5.03 2.86 -12.24
C PHE A 115 -4.06 4.01 -12.54
N PRO A 116 -4.51 5.04 -13.27
CA PRO A 116 -3.70 6.21 -13.58
C PRO A 116 -3.55 7.15 -12.39
N GLU A 117 -2.42 7.83 -12.35
CA GLU A 117 -2.23 9.06 -11.57
C GLU A 117 -1.98 10.23 -12.52
N GLY A 118 -2.65 11.34 -12.28
CA GLY A 118 -2.46 12.57 -13.06
C GLY A 118 -2.89 12.45 -14.52
N ASP A 119 -2.34 13.35 -15.34
CA ASP A 119 -2.64 13.43 -16.77
C ASP A 119 -1.75 12.48 -17.58
N THR A 120 -2.29 11.98 -18.69
CA THR A 120 -1.53 11.22 -19.70
C THR A 120 -1.12 12.12 -20.86
N GLY A 121 0.04 11.85 -21.45
CA GLY A 121 0.56 12.57 -22.61
C GLY A 121 0.88 11.65 -23.78
N THR A 122 1.65 12.18 -24.71
CA THR A 122 2.20 11.44 -25.85
C THR A 122 3.63 11.90 -26.07
N ASP A 123 4.57 10.97 -26.16
CA ASP A 123 5.95 11.27 -26.50
C ASP A 123 6.02 11.84 -27.93
N PRO A 124 6.52 13.06 -28.12
CA PRO A 124 6.61 13.67 -29.46
C PRO A 124 7.54 12.93 -30.43
N LYS A 125 8.44 12.06 -29.93
CA LYS A 125 9.40 11.31 -30.75
C LYS A 125 8.85 9.96 -31.21
N THR A 126 8.30 9.20 -30.27
CA THR A 126 7.82 7.83 -30.53
C THR A 126 6.33 7.75 -30.81
N HIS A 127 5.59 8.80 -30.46
CA HIS A 127 4.13 8.84 -30.44
C HIS A 127 3.49 7.82 -29.49
N GLN A 128 4.27 7.24 -28.57
CA GLN A 128 3.73 6.39 -27.52
C GLN A 128 3.07 7.22 -26.41
N PRO A 129 2.07 6.67 -25.72
CA PRO A 129 1.49 7.35 -24.58
C PRO A 129 2.52 7.51 -23.46
N THR A 130 2.39 8.58 -22.68
CA THR A 130 3.18 8.83 -21.48
C THR A 130 2.27 9.04 -20.28
N GLY A 131 2.80 8.91 -19.06
CA GLY A 131 2.07 9.15 -17.83
C GLY A 131 2.38 8.14 -16.73
N THR A 132 1.64 8.26 -15.63
CA THR A 132 1.90 7.51 -14.40
C THR A 132 0.84 6.45 -14.13
N ARG A 133 1.25 5.27 -13.69
CA ARG A 133 0.35 4.20 -13.25
C ARG A 133 0.75 3.68 -11.88
N TRP A 134 -0.27 3.38 -11.10
CA TRP A 134 -0.16 2.57 -9.91
C TRP A 134 -0.40 1.10 -10.27
N VAL A 135 0.51 0.23 -9.83
CA VAL A 135 0.39 -1.23 -9.89
C VAL A 135 0.40 -1.74 -8.47
N CYS A 136 -0.68 -2.36 -8.03
CA CYS A 136 -0.80 -2.83 -6.65
C CYS A 136 -1.16 -4.30 -6.58
N GLY A 137 -0.83 -4.93 -5.47
CA GLY A 137 -1.05 -6.35 -5.31
C GLY A 137 -0.56 -6.90 -4.01
N THR A 138 -0.44 -8.23 -3.97
CA THR A 138 0.19 -8.97 -2.89
C THR A 138 1.51 -9.55 -3.36
N ALA A 139 2.49 -9.66 -2.46
CA ALA A 139 3.80 -10.20 -2.76
C ALA A 139 4.36 -11.00 -1.58
N ARG A 140 5.28 -11.93 -1.88
CA ARG A 140 6.13 -12.57 -0.90
C ARG A 140 7.43 -11.80 -0.81
N SER A 141 7.80 -11.36 0.38
CA SER A 141 9.12 -10.82 0.70
C SER A 141 9.93 -11.77 1.58
N ASN A 142 11.25 -11.77 1.42
CA ASN A 142 12.14 -12.56 2.28
C ASN A 142 12.29 -11.97 3.70
N LEU A 143 12.16 -10.64 3.87
CA LEU A 143 12.31 -9.98 5.18
C LEU A 143 11.00 -9.86 5.96
N TYR A 144 9.86 -9.67 5.29
CA TYR A 144 8.59 -9.35 5.94
C TYR A 144 7.51 -10.43 5.74
N GLY A 145 7.79 -11.49 4.98
CA GLY A 145 6.79 -12.50 4.64
C GLY A 145 5.80 -11.99 3.59
N ASP A 146 4.54 -12.39 3.69
CA ASP A 146 3.48 -11.88 2.81
C ASP A 146 3.17 -10.41 3.13
N VAL A 147 3.12 -9.59 2.09
CA VAL A 147 2.90 -8.14 2.15
C VAL A 147 1.94 -7.70 1.05
N ASP A 148 1.27 -6.58 1.27
CA ASP A 148 0.66 -5.80 0.19
C ASP A 148 1.72 -4.86 -0.39
N PHE A 149 1.71 -4.68 -1.72
CA PHE A 149 2.61 -3.74 -2.38
C PHE A 149 1.84 -2.70 -3.21
N ALA A 150 2.45 -1.53 -3.34
CA ALA A 150 2.06 -0.49 -4.27
C ALA A 150 3.31 0.01 -4.99
N VAL A 151 3.28 -0.03 -6.31
CA VAL A 151 4.32 0.54 -7.17
C VAL A 151 3.73 1.73 -7.91
N ARG A 152 4.44 2.84 -7.88
CA ARG A 152 4.21 3.99 -8.76
C ARG A 152 5.27 3.96 -9.85
N ALA A 153 4.83 3.82 -11.10
CA ALA A 153 5.72 3.86 -12.26
C ALA A 153 5.27 4.95 -13.23
N SER A 154 6.20 5.80 -13.65
CA SER A 154 5.92 6.91 -14.57
C SER A 154 6.77 6.81 -15.82
N ASP A 155 6.13 6.87 -16.97
CA ASP A 155 6.77 7.03 -18.28
C ASP A 155 6.76 8.52 -18.65
N ALA A 156 7.94 9.10 -18.82
CA ALA A 156 8.13 10.50 -19.21
C ALA A 156 8.53 10.65 -20.70
N GLY A 157 8.47 9.57 -21.48
CA GLY A 157 8.86 9.49 -22.88
C GLY A 157 10.36 9.25 -23.10
N GLU A 158 10.73 9.02 -24.35
CA GLU A 158 12.10 8.59 -24.66
C GLU A 158 13.14 9.71 -24.51
N PRO A 159 14.29 9.44 -23.85
CA PRO A 159 14.96 8.12 -23.76
C PRO A 159 14.77 7.35 -22.43
N GLY A 160 13.70 7.59 -21.67
CA GLY A 160 13.41 6.89 -20.41
C GLY A 160 14.21 7.37 -19.19
N THR A 161 15.12 8.32 -19.37
CA THR A 161 15.93 8.84 -18.26
C THR A 161 15.14 9.65 -17.24
N ALA A 162 13.97 10.18 -17.61
CA ALA A 162 13.10 10.92 -16.71
C ALA A 162 11.97 10.06 -16.16
N ASP A 163 11.95 8.77 -16.49
CA ASP A 163 10.99 7.82 -15.95
C ASP A 163 11.21 7.64 -14.46
N GLU A 164 10.15 7.27 -13.76
CA GLU A 164 10.17 7.17 -12.30
C GLU A 164 9.68 5.80 -11.83
N PHE A 165 10.25 5.33 -10.74
CA PHE A 165 9.81 4.11 -10.06
C PHE A 165 9.92 4.26 -8.55
N ASP A 166 8.83 4.00 -7.84
CA ASP A 166 8.82 3.90 -6.38
C ASP A 166 7.97 2.70 -5.94
N ILE A 167 8.33 2.11 -4.80
CA ILE A 167 7.64 0.96 -4.21
C ILE A 167 7.40 1.15 -2.72
N GLN A 168 6.23 0.73 -2.26
CA GLN A 168 5.83 0.64 -0.86
C GLN A 168 5.33 -0.76 -0.55
N LEU A 169 5.73 -1.29 0.61
CA LEU A 169 5.24 -2.55 1.17
C LEU A 169 4.55 -2.28 2.49
N THR A 170 3.39 -2.90 2.69
CA THR A 170 2.69 -2.89 3.97
C THR A 170 2.37 -4.29 4.45
N GLN A 171 2.29 -4.44 5.78
CA GLN A 171 1.79 -5.64 6.43
C GLN A 171 0.71 -5.22 7.43
N ASN A 172 -0.51 -5.73 7.23
CA ASN A 172 -1.69 -5.36 8.03
C ASN A 172 -1.92 -3.82 8.08
N GLY A 173 -1.70 -3.14 6.95
CA GLY A 173 -1.86 -1.69 6.82
C GLY A 173 -0.75 -0.85 7.47
N VAL A 174 0.35 -1.47 7.91
CA VAL A 174 1.53 -0.76 8.43
C VAL A 174 2.64 -0.80 7.39
N ILE A 175 3.22 0.35 7.06
CA ILE A 175 4.40 0.43 6.17
C ILE A 175 5.57 -0.29 6.82
N VAL A 176 6.10 -1.30 6.13
CA VAL A 176 7.29 -2.05 6.54
C VAL A 176 8.51 -1.74 5.69
N TYR A 177 8.29 -1.21 4.47
CA TYR A 177 9.32 -0.73 3.57
C TYR A 177 8.73 0.30 2.61
N SER A 178 9.47 1.35 2.29
CA SER A 178 9.05 2.32 1.27
C SER A 178 10.26 3.02 0.68
N THR A 179 10.23 3.25 -0.64
CA THR A 179 11.17 4.14 -1.32
C THR A 179 10.60 5.55 -1.50
N PHE A 180 9.33 5.76 -1.18
CA PHE A 180 8.73 7.09 -1.29
C PHE A 180 9.36 8.07 -0.31
N ASP A 181 9.69 9.27 -0.78
CA ASP A 181 10.13 10.36 0.08
C ASP A 181 8.93 11.14 0.63
N PHE A 182 8.51 10.78 1.85
CA PHE A 182 7.43 11.45 2.57
C PHE A 182 7.78 12.86 3.06
N SER A 183 9.03 13.30 2.95
CA SER A 183 9.43 14.67 3.29
C SER A 183 9.17 15.68 2.17
N GLY A 184 8.61 15.22 1.04
CA GLY A 184 8.30 16.03 -0.13
C GLY A 184 9.44 16.11 -1.14
N GLY A 185 10.35 15.14 -1.13
CA GLY A 185 11.35 14.98 -2.18
C GLY A 185 10.76 14.48 -3.49
N THR A 186 11.64 14.32 -4.47
CA THR A 186 11.27 13.83 -5.81
C THR A 186 11.27 12.30 -5.85
N HIS A 187 10.39 11.75 -6.68
CA HIS A 187 10.40 10.32 -7.02
C HIS A 187 11.74 9.87 -7.60
N HIS A 188 12.04 8.58 -7.46
CA HIS A 188 13.31 8.04 -7.96
C HIS A 188 13.28 7.94 -9.49
N GLN A 189 14.13 8.73 -10.14
CA GLN A 189 14.30 8.69 -11.59
C GLN A 189 15.18 7.50 -12.02
N LEU A 190 14.82 6.87 -13.15
CA LEU A 190 15.58 5.77 -13.79
C LEU A 190 16.77 6.26 -14.61
N GLY A 191 17.04 7.56 -14.55
CA GLY A 191 18.19 8.23 -15.11
C GLY A 191 18.20 9.68 -14.65
N GLY A 192 19.20 10.45 -15.03
CA GLY A 192 19.26 11.88 -14.72
C GLY A 192 19.49 12.21 -13.23
N GLY A 193 20.62 12.83 -12.91
CA GLY A 193 20.89 13.46 -11.60
C GLY A 193 21.06 12.53 -10.39
N THR A 194 20.27 11.47 -10.26
CA THR A 194 20.24 10.50 -9.14
C THR A 194 20.93 9.17 -9.45
N GLY A 195 21.32 8.96 -10.71
CA GLY A 195 22.17 7.85 -11.15
C GLY A 195 21.47 6.54 -11.48
N GLY A 196 20.13 6.46 -11.41
CA GLY A 196 19.36 5.27 -11.79
C GLY A 196 19.59 4.80 -13.23
N GLY A 197 19.02 3.66 -13.58
CA GLY A 197 19.07 3.11 -14.94
C GLY A 197 17.83 2.28 -15.26
N GLY A 198 17.29 2.37 -16.46
CA GLY A 198 16.13 1.57 -16.87
C GLY A 198 15.26 2.26 -17.90
N ASN A 199 14.06 1.72 -18.09
CA ASN A 199 13.01 2.33 -18.90
C ASN A 199 11.64 1.85 -18.41
N ILE A 200 10.68 2.76 -18.38
CA ILE A 200 9.24 2.48 -18.24
C ILE A 200 8.59 2.78 -19.57
N GLN A 201 7.66 1.93 -19.98
CA GLN A 201 6.91 2.10 -21.21
C GLN A 201 5.43 1.94 -20.90
N LEU A 202 4.68 3.00 -21.14
CA LEU A 202 3.24 2.96 -21.23
C LEU A 202 2.85 2.61 -22.67
N HIS A 203 1.86 1.73 -22.80
CA HIS A 203 1.46 1.21 -24.10
C HIS A 203 0.01 1.57 -24.39
N ASP A 204 -0.29 1.76 -25.67
CA ASP A 204 -1.66 1.99 -26.10
C ASP A 204 -2.59 0.83 -25.71
N PRO A 205 -3.86 1.14 -25.41
CA PRO A 205 -4.88 0.13 -25.26
C PRO A 205 -5.02 -0.76 -26.48
N ASN A 206 -5.18 -2.07 -26.27
CA ASN A 206 -5.38 -3.05 -27.32
C ASN A 206 -6.61 -3.94 -27.02
N PRO A 207 -7.02 -4.85 -27.93
CA PRO A 207 -8.21 -5.69 -27.70
C PRO A 207 -8.18 -6.51 -26.40
N SER A 208 -6.99 -6.85 -25.90
CA SER A 208 -6.80 -7.60 -24.65
C SER A 208 -6.85 -6.73 -23.39
N THR A 209 -6.82 -5.40 -23.51
CA THR A 209 -6.84 -4.46 -22.38
C THR A 209 -8.17 -3.72 -22.26
N THR A 210 -9.26 -4.29 -22.81
CA THR A 210 -10.61 -3.71 -22.83
C THR A 210 -11.35 -3.76 -21.47
N GLY A 211 -10.61 -3.78 -20.36
CA GLY A 211 -11.15 -3.61 -19.02
C GLY A 211 -11.18 -2.14 -18.59
N GLU A 212 -11.43 -1.93 -17.30
CA GLU A 212 -11.48 -0.63 -16.64
C GLU A 212 -10.45 -0.56 -15.50
N PHE A 213 -9.90 0.63 -15.28
CA PHE A 213 -9.04 0.91 -14.14
C PHE A 213 -9.77 0.73 -12.81
N GLY A 214 -9.02 0.41 -11.77
CA GLY A 214 -9.57 0.27 -10.42
C GLY A 214 -8.86 -0.81 -9.62
N GLY A 215 -9.61 -1.44 -8.71
CA GLY A 215 -9.11 -2.43 -7.77
C GLY A 215 -8.88 -1.86 -6.38
N SER A 216 -8.17 -2.61 -5.53
CA SER A 216 -7.79 -2.18 -4.18
C SER A 216 -6.28 -2.09 -4.06
N CYS A 217 -5.80 -0.97 -3.49
CA CYS A 217 -4.37 -0.71 -3.29
C CYS A 217 -4.06 -0.38 -1.81
N PRO A 218 -4.10 -1.37 -0.89
CA PRO A 218 -3.92 -1.11 0.54
C PRO A 218 -2.56 -0.52 0.91
N ALA A 219 -1.55 -0.73 0.07
CA ALA A 219 -0.20 -0.22 0.29
C ALA A 219 0.03 1.20 -0.25
N ALA A 220 -0.93 1.83 -0.94
CA ALA A 220 -0.83 3.24 -1.34
C ALA A 220 -1.45 4.15 -0.27
N ILE A 221 -0.77 4.26 0.88
CA ILE A 221 -1.18 5.04 2.06
C ILE A 221 -0.17 6.14 2.39
#